data_AF-A0AAP3EQ02-F1
#
_entry.id   AF-A0AAP3EQ02-F1
#
_cell.length_a   1.000
_cell.length_b   1.000
_cell.length_c   1.000
_cell.angle_alpha   90.00
_cell.angle_beta   90.00
_cell.angle_gamma   90.00
#
_symmetry.space_group_name_H-M   'P 1'
#
loop_
_entity.id
_entity.type
_entity.pdbx_description
1 polymer ?
#
loop_
_entity_poly.entity_id
_entity_poly.type
_entity_poly.pdbx_seq_one_letter_code
_entity_poly.pdbx_strand_id
1 'polypeptide(L)'
;RNYDKIKSSDKRKDAFRKEWESTLSTIRNISSQINDFRPAWISEDTPAFWQTDQFLHAYYYNQVRRNDKTFPYEEDYQNNRKNPQAALMNM
;
A
#
# COMPACT_ATOMS: atom_id res chain seq x y z
N ARG A 1 25.89 30.06 0.44
CA ARG A 1 25.01 29.41 -0.57
C ARG A 1 24.92 27.87 -0.46
N ASN A 2 25.65 27.19 0.45
CA ASN A 2 25.61 25.73 0.63
C ASN A 2 24.69 25.22 1.77
N TYR A 3 24.40 26.08 2.77
CA TYR A 3 23.61 25.70 3.94
C TYR A 3 22.16 25.33 3.60
N ASP A 4 21.53 26.05 2.67
CA ASP A 4 20.15 25.79 2.24
C ASP A 4 19.99 24.47 1.46
N LYS A 5 21.03 24.02 0.74
CA LYS A 5 21.03 22.73 0.03
C LYS A 5 21.08 21.55 1.01
N ILE A 6 21.89 21.64 2.07
CA ILE A 6 21.99 20.60 3.10
C ILE A 6 20.68 20.53 3.89
N LYS A 7 20.14 21.69 4.30
CA LYS A 7 18.89 21.78 5.07
C LYS A 7 17.65 21.32 4.27
N SER A 8 17.62 21.54 2.96
CA SER A 8 16.54 21.05 2.08
C SER A 8 16.68 19.54 1.77
N SER A 9 17.91 19.03 1.64
CA SER A 9 18.18 17.59 1.53
C SER A 9 17.70 16.83 2.77
N ASP A 10 17.96 17.35 3.98
CA ASP A 10 17.48 16.74 5.22
C ASP A 10 15.96 16.70 5.29
N LYS A 11 15.27 17.78 4.91
CA LYS A 11 13.81 17.81 4.87
C LYS A 11 13.22 16.74 3.95
N ARG A 12 13.84 16.50 2.79
CA ARG A 12 13.39 15.45 1.85
C ARG A 12 13.59 14.05 2.42
N LYS A 13 14.73 13.79 3.05
CA LYS A 13 15.01 12.50 3.71
C LYS A 13 14.04 12.24 4.86
N ASP A 14 13.75 13.25 5.66
CA ASP A 14 12.86 13.14 6.81
C ASP A 14 11.39 12.94 6.36
N ALA A 15 10.99 13.62 5.27
CA ALA A 15 9.70 13.38 4.63
C ALA A 15 9.57 11.94 4.09
N PHE A 16 10.59 11.45 3.37
CA PHE A 16 10.64 10.08 2.89
C PHE A 16 10.57 9.08 4.04
N ARG A 17 11.29 9.30 5.13
CA ARG A 17 11.25 8.41 6.30
C ARG A 17 9.86 8.34 6.91
N LYS A 18 9.19 9.49 7.07
CA LYS A 18 7.82 9.55 7.58
C LYS A 18 6.82 8.85 6.67
N GLU A 19 6.94 9.05 5.37
CA GLU A 19 6.12 8.35 4.39
C GLU A 19 6.35 6.84 4.44
N TRP A 20 7.62 6.41 4.46
CA TRP A 20 8.00 5.00 4.57
C TRP A 20 7.47 4.33 5.85
N GLU A 21 7.63 4.98 7.00
CA GLU A 21 7.09 4.50 8.27
C GLU A 21 5.56 4.40 8.23
N SER A 22 4.88 5.37 7.61
CA SER A 22 3.44 5.37 7.42
C SER A 22 2.98 4.21 6.53
N THR A 23 3.63 3.99 5.38
CA THR A 23 3.35 2.87 4.48
C THR A 23 3.55 1.52 5.16
N LEU A 24 4.64 1.37 5.92
CA LEU A 24 4.88 0.15 6.70
C LEU A 24 3.80 -0.09 7.77
N SER A 25 3.31 0.96 8.41
CA SER A 25 2.20 0.86 9.36
C SER A 25 0.92 0.36 8.68
N THR A 26 0.62 0.87 7.48
CA THR A 26 -0.51 0.40 6.67
C THR A 26 -0.37 -1.08 6.32
N ILE A 27 0.80 -1.51 5.85
CA ILE A 27 1.07 -2.92 5.52
C ILE A 27 0.94 -3.81 6.76
N ARG A 28 1.43 -3.36 7.92
CA ARG A 28 1.29 -4.09 9.19
C ARG A 28 -0.17 -4.24 9.60
N ASN A 29 -0.98 -3.20 9.43
CA ASN A 29 -2.40 -3.26 9.73
C ASN A 29 -3.10 -4.30 8.84
N ILE A 30 -2.84 -4.29 7.52
CA ILE A 30 -3.36 -5.30 6.60
C ILE A 30 -2.89 -6.71 7.04
N SER A 31 -1.60 -6.85 7.35
CA SER A 31 -1.03 -8.13 7.79
C SER A 31 -1.64 -8.65 9.09
N SER A 32 -2.12 -7.78 9.98
CA SER A 32 -2.80 -8.20 11.21
C SER A 32 -4.17 -8.84 10.94
N GLN A 33 -4.78 -8.51 9.79
CA GLN A 33 -6.09 -9.01 9.36
C GLN A 33 -5.97 -10.15 8.34
N ILE A 34 -4.77 -10.44 7.83
CA ILE A 34 -4.59 -11.35 6.69
C ILE A 34 -5.05 -12.77 6.99
N ASN A 35 -4.98 -13.24 8.24
CA ASN A 35 -5.39 -14.58 8.60
C ASN A 35 -6.89 -14.83 8.33
N ASP A 36 -7.73 -13.80 8.50
CA ASP A 36 -9.17 -13.87 8.26
C ASP A 36 -9.53 -13.77 6.76
N PHE A 37 -8.65 -13.15 5.97
CA PHE A 37 -8.84 -12.89 4.54
C PHE A 37 -7.84 -13.62 3.64
N ARG A 38 -7.13 -14.62 4.17
CA ARG A 38 -6.04 -15.31 3.47
C ARG A 38 -6.61 -16.03 2.25
N PRO A 39 -6.08 -15.76 1.04
CA PRO A 39 -6.45 -16.53 -0.15
C PRO A 39 -6.15 -18.02 0.01
N ALA A 40 -7.08 -18.88 -0.40
CA ALA A 40 -6.98 -20.34 -0.22
C ALA A 40 -5.74 -20.98 -0.90
N TRP A 41 -5.13 -20.31 -1.87
CA TRP A 41 -3.93 -20.77 -2.58
C TRP A 41 -2.62 -20.48 -1.82
N ILE A 42 -2.66 -19.77 -0.69
CA ILE A 42 -1.51 -19.47 0.16
C ILE A 42 -1.52 -20.42 1.35
N SER A 43 -0.39 -21.07 1.68
CA SER A 43 -0.31 -21.95 2.87
C SER A 43 -0.41 -21.16 4.18
N GLU A 44 -1.05 -21.74 5.20
CA GLU A 44 -1.16 -21.18 6.56
C GLU A 44 0.20 -20.99 7.24
N ASP A 45 1.17 -21.86 6.92
CA ASP A 45 2.53 -21.82 7.46
C ASP A 45 3.38 -20.67 6.88
N THR A 46 2.85 -19.95 5.88
CA THR A 46 3.54 -18.83 5.24
C THR A 46 3.63 -17.65 6.22
N PRO A 47 4.78 -16.97 6.35
CA PRO A 47 4.88 -15.77 7.20
C PRO A 47 3.84 -14.70 6.82
N ALA A 48 3.20 -14.06 7.81
CA ALA A 48 2.09 -13.13 7.58
C ALA A 48 2.41 -11.98 6.61
N PHE A 49 3.64 -11.45 6.65
CA PHE A 49 4.08 -10.42 5.69
C PHE A 49 4.16 -10.94 4.26
N TRP A 50 4.54 -12.21 4.05
CA TRP A 50 4.58 -12.82 2.72
C TRP A 50 3.17 -13.10 2.22
N GLN A 51 2.27 -13.55 3.10
CA GLN A 51 0.85 -13.67 2.76
C GLN A 51 0.27 -12.31 2.34
N THR A 52 0.61 -11.24 3.08
CA THR A 52 0.19 -9.87 2.79
C THR A 52 0.71 -9.39 1.44
N ASP A 53 1.98 -9.64 1.13
CA ASP A 53 2.56 -9.33 -0.19
C ASP A 53 1.79 -10.02 -1.32
N GLN A 54 1.56 -11.32 -1.20
CA GLN A 54 0.82 -12.12 -2.17
C GLN A 54 -0.64 -11.66 -2.33
N PHE A 55 -1.29 -11.29 -1.23
CA PHE A 55 -2.63 -10.70 -1.25
C PHE A 55 -2.66 -9.35 -1.98
N LEU A 56 -1.72 -8.46 -1.67
CA LEU A 56 -1.62 -7.15 -2.34
C LEU A 56 -1.33 -7.32 -3.84
N HIS A 57 -0.51 -8.31 -4.20
CA HIS A 57 -0.24 -8.66 -5.60
C HIS A 57 -1.51 -9.11 -6.31
N ALA A 58 -2.28 -10.03 -5.71
CA ALA A 58 -3.55 -10.47 -6.28
C ALA A 58 -4.56 -9.33 -6.41
N TYR A 59 -4.67 -8.46 -5.39
CA TYR A 59 -5.51 -7.27 -5.44
C TYR A 59 -5.13 -6.35 -6.61
N TYR A 60 -3.84 -6.11 -6.81
CA TYR A 60 -3.36 -5.28 -7.92
C TYR A 60 -3.81 -5.83 -9.28
N TYR A 61 -3.66 -7.14 -9.52
CA TYR A 61 -4.06 -7.72 -10.82
C TYR A 61 -5.56 -7.87 -11.00
N ASN A 62 -6.33 -8.06 -9.92
CA ASN A 62 -7.77 -8.29 -10.00
C ASN A 62 -8.60 -7.01 -9.97
N GLN A 63 -8.14 -5.98 -9.24
CA GLN A 63 -8.92 -4.77 -8.96
C GLN A 63 -8.29 -3.52 -9.59
N VAL A 64 -6.95 -3.39 -9.54
CA VAL A 64 -6.25 -2.19 -10.04
C VAL A 64 -5.94 -2.29 -11.53
N ARG A 65 -5.58 -3.47 -12.03
CA ARG A 65 -5.33 -3.71 -13.44
C ARG A 65 -6.66 -3.83 -14.19
N ARG A 66 -7.12 -2.73 -14.78
CA ARG A 66 -8.32 -2.72 -15.62
C ARG A 66 -8.06 -3.40 -16.98
N ASN A 67 -9.12 -3.94 -17.58
CA ASN A 67 -9.07 -4.71 -18.83
C ASN A 67 -8.56 -3.89 -20.04
N ASP A 68 -8.59 -2.57 -19.95
CA ASP A 68 -8.15 -1.62 -20.97
C ASP A 68 -6.65 -1.30 -20.93
N LYS A 69 -5.86 -2.04 -20.11
CA LYS A 69 -4.43 -1.79 -19.85
C LYS A 69 -4.14 -0.44 -19.20
N THR A 70 -5.16 0.23 -18.66
CA THR A 70 -4.94 1.40 -17.79
C THR A 70 -4.62 0.93 -16.39
N PHE A 71 -3.72 1.65 -15.73
CA PHE A 71 -3.37 1.42 -14.33
C PHE A 71 -3.74 2.68 -13.54
N PRO A 72 -5.04 2.90 -13.25
CA PRO A 72 -5.51 4.10 -12.56
C PRO A 72 -5.18 4.07 -11.05
N TYR A 73 -4.04 3.52 -10.67
CA TYR A 73 -3.60 3.47 -9.27
C TYR A 73 -3.55 4.88 -8.66
N GLU A 74 -3.15 5.88 -9.43
CA GLU A 74 -3.07 7.26 -8.97
C GLU A 74 -4.47 7.85 -8.79
N GLU A 75 -5.37 7.62 -9.74
CA GLU A 75 -6.75 8.11 -9.66
C GLU A 75 -7.51 7.46 -8.50
N ASP A 76 -7.42 6.13 -8.38
CA ASP A 76 -8.02 5.37 -7.30
C ASP A 76 -7.41 5.76 -5.94
N TYR A 77 -6.10 6.05 -5.89
CA TYR A 77 -5.47 6.59 -4.70
C TYR A 77 -5.98 7.99 -4.36
N GLN A 78 -6.04 8.93 -5.30
CA GLN A 78 -6.53 10.29 -5.03
C GLN A 78 -7.98 10.28 -4.53
N ASN A 79 -8.81 9.41 -5.10
CA ASN A 79 -10.22 9.26 -4.72
C ASN A 79 -10.38 8.65 -3.32
N ASN A 80 -9.54 7.68 -2.96
CA ASN A 80 -9.73 6.91 -1.73
C ASN A 80 -8.76 7.27 -0.60
N ARG A 81 -7.71 8.08 -0.82
CA ARG A 81 -6.69 8.38 0.22
C ARG A 81 -7.26 9.01 1.50
N LYS A 82 -8.38 9.73 1.39
CA LYS A 82 -9.04 10.39 2.52
C LYS A 82 -9.98 9.46 3.27
N ASN A 83 -10.52 8.45 2.59
CA ASN A 83 -11.40 7.44 3.18
C ASN A 83 -11.21 6.10 2.43
N PRO A 84 -10.19 5.31 2.81
CA PRO A 84 -9.91 4.03 2.16
C PRO A 84 -11.08 3.04 2.26
N GLN A 85 -11.87 3.15 3.33
CA GLN A 85 -13.04 2.30 3.57
C GLN A 85 -14.17 2.57 2.57
N ALA A 86 -14.26 3.79 2.00
CA ALA A 86 -15.26 4.10 0.98
C ALA A 86 -15.08 3.26 -0.29
N ALA A 87 -13.85 2.84 -0.60
CA ALA A 87 -13.56 1.96 -1.73
C ALA A 87 -14.20 0.57 -1.56
N LEU A 88 -14.43 0.13 -0.32
CA LEU A 88 -15.02 -1.17 0.00
C LEU A 88 -16.56 -1.16 0.03
N MET A 89 -17.18 0.02 0.15
CA MET A 89 -18.64 0.16 0.18
C MET A 89 -19.30 0.19 -1.21
N ASN A 90 -18.51 0.40 -2.26
CA ASN A 90 -18.98 0.49 -3.64
C ASN A 90 -18.66 -0.77 -4.48
N MET A 91 -18.24 -1.87 -3.84
CA MET A 91 -18.02 -3.17 -4.48
C MET A 91 -19.29 -4.02 -4.52
#